data_AF-A0A1D8K571-F1
#
_entry.id   AF-A0A1D8K571-F1
#
_cell.length_a   1.000
_cell.length_b   1.000
_cell.length_c   1.000
_cell.angle_alpha   90.00
_cell.angle_beta   90.00
_cell.angle_gamma   90.00
#
_symmetry.space_group_name_H-M   'P 1'
#
loop_
_entity.id
_entity.type
_entity.pdbx_description
1 polymer ?
#
loop_
_entity_poly.entity_id
_entity_poly.type
_entity_poly.pdbx_seq_one_letter_code
_entity_poly.pdbx_strand_id
1 'polypeptide(L)' 'MTLKSSAEIEAYVDQAAALVDLPIDPAYREMVLTYFALSARMAEALYAQPLPMTEEPAPVFEP' A
#
# COMPACT_ATOMS: atom_id res chain seq x y z
N MET A 1 -3.95 0.82 -12.00
CA MET A 1 -3.14 -0.14 -11.24
C MET A 1 -3.94 -1.44 -11.22
N THR A 2 -3.38 -2.55 -11.71
CA THR A 2 -4.08 -3.85 -11.71
C THR A 2 -4.04 -4.48 -10.33
N LEU A 3 -5.11 -5.18 -9.96
CA LEU A 3 -5.22 -5.93 -8.71
C LEU A 3 -4.05 -6.90 -8.59
N LYS A 4 -3.22 -6.72 -7.55
CA LYS A 4 -2.10 -7.63 -7.31
C LYS A 4 -2.65 -8.99 -6.91
N SER A 5 -2.13 -10.04 -7.54
CA SER A 5 -2.38 -11.42 -7.11
C SER A 5 -1.90 -11.63 -5.66
N SER A 6 -2.43 -12.65 -4.98
CA SER A 6 -2.01 -12.98 -3.61
C SER A 6 -0.49 -13.14 -3.51
N ALA A 7 0.13 -13.82 -4.48
CA ALA A 7 1.58 -14.02 -4.52
C ALA A 7 2.36 -12.70 -4.67
N GLU A 8 1.85 -11.75 -5.44
CA GLU A 8 2.49 -10.44 -5.60
C GLU A 8 2.34 -9.56 -4.34
N ILE A 9 1.22 -9.69 -3.62
CA ILE A 9 1.02 -9.04 -2.32
C ILE A 9 2.01 -9.59 -1.30
N GLU A 10 2.11 -10.92 -1.19
CA GLU A 10 3.02 -11.58 -0.26
C GLU A 10 4.47 -11.18 -0.50
N ALA A 11 4.95 -11.30 -1.74
CA ALA A 11 6.32 -10.93 -2.08
C ALA A 11 6.60 -9.44 -1.81
N TYR A 12 5.63 -8.56 -2.07
CA TYR A 12 5.78 -7.14 -1.80
C TYR A 12 5.85 -6.84 -0.31
N VAL A 13 4.95 -7.42 0.50
CA VAL A 13 4.92 -7.21 1.95
C VAL A 13 6.20 -7.72 2.61
N ASP A 14 6.68 -8.90 2.23
CA ASP A 14 7.92 -9.46 2.78
C ASP A 14 9.15 -8.60 2.41
N GLN A 15 9.23 -8.12 1.16
CA GLN A 15 10.32 -7.23 0.72
C GLN A 15 10.24 -5.84 1.38
N ALA A 16 9.04 -5.28 1.52
CA ALA A 16 8.84 -3.98 2.16
C ALA A 16 9.19 -4.03 3.65
N ALA A 17 8.78 -5.08 4.35
CA ALA A 17 9.13 -5.34 5.74
C ALA A 17 10.65 -5.42 5.95
N ALA A 18 11.35 -6.13 5.06
CA ALA A 18 12.81 -6.20 5.09
C ALA A 18 13.48 -4.85 4.81
N LEU A 19 12.95 -4.06 3.86
CA LEU A 19 13.51 -2.76 3.49
C LEU A 19 13.44 -1.73 4.63
N VAL A 20 12.36 -1.76 5.43
CA VAL A 20 12.15 -0.83 6.55
C VAL A 20 12.64 -1.39 7.90
N ASP A 21 13.33 -2.52 7.88
CA ASP A 21 13.85 -3.22 9.07
C ASP A 21 12.74 -3.52 10.11
N LEU A 22 11.56 -3.90 9.63
CA LEU A 22 10.42 -4.29 10.46
C LEU A 22 10.01 -5.73 10.16
N PRO A 23 10.68 -6.73 10.76
CA PRO A 23 10.32 -8.12 10.56
C PRO A 23 8.91 -8.40 11.08
N ILE A 24 8.10 -9.09 10.28
CA ILE A 24 6.75 -9.50 10.64
C ILE A 24 6.85 -10.79 11.44
N ASP A 25 6.34 -10.79 12.68
CA ASP A 25 6.18 -12.02 13.45
C ASP A 25 5.32 -13.02 12.66
N PRO A 26 5.77 -14.27 12.46
CA PRO A 26 5.00 -15.29 11.77
C PRO A 26 3.55 -15.44 12.28
N ALA A 27 3.30 -15.21 13.57
CA ALA A 27 1.97 -15.26 14.16
C ALA A 27 1.01 -14.19 13.62
N TYR A 28 1.53 -13.09 13.08
CA TYR A 28 0.74 -11.98 12.53
C TYR A 28 0.77 -11.90 11.01
N ARG A 29 1.57 -12.73 10.31
CA ARG A 29 1.76 -12.62 8.86
C ARG A 29 0.45 -12.69 8.09
N GLU A 30 -0.41 -13.66 8.38
CA GLU A 30 -1.71 -13.80 7.71
C GLU A 30 -2.60 -12.57 7.89
N MET A 31 -2.59 -12.01 9.11
CA MET A 31 -3.35 -10.82 9.44
C MET A 31 -2.84 -9.59 8.67
N VAL A 32 -1.53 -9.40 8.60
CA VAL A 32 -0.90 -8.32 7.83
C VAL A 32 -1.29 -8.41 6.35
N LEU A 33 -1.21 -9.60 5.76
CA LEU A 33 -1.58 -9.81 4.35
C LEU A 33 -3.06 -9.50 4.09
N THR A 34 -3.94 -9.89 5.01
CA THR A 34 -5.38 -9.62 4.94
C THR A 34 -5.68 -8.12 4.93
N TYR A 35 -5.10 -7.37 5.87
CA TYR A 35 -5.32 -5.93 5.93
C TYR A 35 -4.59 -5.17 4.82
N PHE A 36 -3.44 -5.67 4.36
CA PHE A 36 -2.77 -5.10 3.20
C PHE A 36 -3.62 -5.24 1.94
N ALA A 37 -4.22 -6.42 1.71
CA ALA A 37 -5.12 -6.65 0.59
C ALA A 37 -6.37 -5.75 0.66
N LEU A 38 -6.94 -5.55 1.85
CA LEU A 38 -8.03 -4.59 2.06
C LEU A 38 -7.61 -3.16 1.68
N SER A 39 -6.44 -2.73 2.14
CA SER A 39 -5.90 -1.40 1.84
C SER A 39 -5.62 -1.20 0.35
N ALA A 40 -5.13 -2.24 -0.34
CA ALA A 40 -4.91 -2.21 -1.79
C ALA A 40 -6.22 -1.95 -2.55
N ARG A 41 -7.34 -2.55 -2.13
CA ARG A 41 -8.66 -2.30 -2.72
C ARG A 41 -9.14 -0.87 -2.48
N MET A 42 -8.85 -0.28 -1.32
CA MET A 42 -9.14 1.13 -1.06
C MET A 42 -8.30 2.05 -1.94
N ALA A 43 -7.01 1.72 -2.13
CA ALA A 43 -6.12 2.46 -3.00
C ALA A 43 -6.59 2.43 -4.46
N GLU A 44 -7.13 1.32 -4.96
CA GLU A 44 -7.73 1.25 -6.30
C GLU A 44 -8.88 2.23 -6.49
N ALA A 45 -9.75 2.39 -5.49
CA ALA A 45 -10.84 3.36 -5.54
C ALA A 45 -10.32 4.80 -5.65
N LEU A 46 -9.20 5.11 -4.99
CA LEU A 46 -8.54 6.40 -5.09
C LEU A 46 -7.86 6.59 -6.46
N TYR A 47 -7.12 5.60 -6.94
CA TYR A 47 -6.45 5.65 -8.26
C TYR A 47 -7.41 5.77 -9.44
N ALA A 48 -8.69 5.44 -9.25
CA ALA A 48 -9.73 5.62 -10.26
C ALA A 48 -10.16 7.10 -10.43
N GLN A 49 -9.78 7.99 -9.50
CA GLN A 49 -10.10 9.41 -9.60
C GLN A 49 -9.09 10.13 -10.52
N PRO A 50 -9.54 11.05 -11.39
CA PRO A 50 -8.62 11.86 -12.18
C PRO A 50 -7.82 12.79 -11.25
N LEU A 51 -6.51 12.85 -11.45
CA LEU A 51 -5.63 13.77 -10.74
C LEU A 51 -4.83 14.61 -11.76
N PRO A 52 -5.25 15.85 -12.05
CA PRO A 52 -4.50 16.77 -12.88
C PRO A 52 -3.11 17.05 -12.33
N MET A 53 -2.13 17.28 -13.20
CA MET A 53 -0.75 17.64 -12.81
C MET A 53 -0.67 18.97 -12.04
N THR A 54 -1.72 19.79 -12.12
CA THR A 54 -1.82 21.08 -11.43
C THR A 54 -2.47 20.95 -10.04
N GLU A 55 -2.90 19.76 -9.65
CA GLU A 55 -3.50 19.53 -8.34
C GLU A 55 -2.39 19.42 -7.28
N GLU A 56 -2.40 20.33 -6.32
CA GLU A 56 -1.41 20.40 -5.24
C GLU A 56 -1.83 19.48 -4.07
N PRO A 57 -0.87 19.01 -3.24
CA PRO A 57 -1.20 18.35 -1.98
C PRO A 57 -2.06 19.25 -1.09
N ALA A 58 -3.00 18.64 -0.35
CA ALA A 58 -3.88 19.39 0.54
C ALA A 58 -3.13 20.28 1.56
N PRO A 59 -2.08 19.81 2.24
CA PRO A 59 -1.17 20.69 2.97
C PRO A 59 -0.11 21.26 2.03
N VAL A 60 0.01 22.60 2.01
CA VAL A 60 1.12 23.33 1.37
C VAL A 60 1.99 23.98 2.44
N PHE A 61 3.30 24.02 2.21
CA PHE A 61 4.24 24.67 3.12
C PHE A 61 4.16 26.19 2.98
N GLU A 62 3.97 26.89 4.10
CA GLU A 62 4.07 28.34 4.21
C GLU A 62 5.25 28.70 5.12
N PRO A 63 6.24 29.48 4.64
CA PRO A 63 7.45 29.85 5.39
C PRO A 63 7.21 30.70 6.64
#